data_AF-A0AA35SGJ0-F1
#
_entry.id   AF-A0AA35SGJ0-F1
#
_cell.length_a   1.000
_cell.length_b   1.000
_cell.length_c   1.000
_cell.angle_alpha   90.00
_cell.angle_beta   90.00
_cell.angle_gamma   90.00
#
_symmetry.space_group_name_H-M   'P 1'
#
loop_
_entity.id
_entity.type
_entity.pdbx_description
1 polymer ?
#
loop_
_entity_poly.entity_id
_entity_poly.type
_entity_poly.pdbx_seq_one_letter_code
_entity_poly.pdbx_strand_id
1 'polypeptide(L)'
;MQSNILDTDIAAHLRKMNDIQQMGKDGYDATNSDHHKLMCSLLMTSCDISNTCKEWDTAKSIAEMIYREFFTQGDLEKALGGTPSEMMDHDKAFIPTQQIGFMDSIAGPVFKVLGQLLPSASAAYTALTDNQQRWEQLRKEGRRTH
;
A
#
# COMPACT_ATOMS: atom_id res chain seq x y z
N MET A 1 21.20 -1.77 8.80
CA MET A 1 20.32 -2.96 8.77
C MET A 1 19.14 -2.81 9.72
N GLN A 2 19.32 -2.35 10.97
CA GLN A 2 18.20 -2.09 11.90
C GLN A 2 17.21 -0.98 11.47
N SER A 3 17.65 0.01 10.68
CA SER A 3 16.77 1.05 10.13
C SER A 3 15.72 0.52 9.16
N ASN A 4 16.05 -0.54 8.40
CA ASN A 4 15.20 -1.01 7.30
C ASN A 4 13.92 -1.72 7.78
N ILE A 5 13.93 -2.26 9.01
CA ILE A 5 12.76 -2.90 9.64
C ILE A 5 11.81 -1.84 10.23
N LEU A 6 12.33 -0.67 10.62
CA LEU A 6 11.49 0.45 11.03
C LEU A 6 10.90 1.19 9.82
N ASP A 7 11.54 1.11 8.65
CA ASP A 7 11.05 1.72 7.40
C ASP A 7 9.95 0.88 6.71
N THR A 8 9.70 -0.36 7.14
CA THR A 8 8.51 -1.15 6.75
C THR A 8 7.27 -0.77 7.56
N ASP A 9 7.41 0.06 8.60
CA ASP A 9 6.26 0.69 9.23
C ASP A 9 5.68 1.74 8.27
N ILE A 10 4.49 1.47 7.74
CA ILE A 10 3.74 2.40 6.91
C ILE A 10 3.61 3.77 7.60
N ALA A 11 3.48 3.82 8.93
CA ALA A 11 3.43 5.09 9.66
C ALA A 11 4.77 5.85 9.61
N ALA A 12 5.90 5.15 9.60
CA ALA A 12 7.22 5.76 9.39
C ALA A 12 7.39 6.27 7.97
N HIS A 13 6.90 5.53 6.98
CA HIS A 13 6.89 5.99 5.59
C HIS A 13 6.02 7.24 5.42
N LEU A 14 4.81 7.26 5.97
CA LEU A 14 3.87 8.39 5.88
C LEU A 14 4.47 9.69 6.43
N ARG A 15 5.30 9.61 7.49
CA ARG A 15 6.01 10.78 8.04
C ARG A 15 7.00 11.41 7.05
N LYS A 16 7.56 10.62 6.13
CA LYS A 16 8.58 11.04 5.14
C LYS A 16 7.97 11.36 3.77
N MET A 17 6.68 11.09 3.57
CA MET A 17 6.04 11.15 2.24
C MET A 17 6.18 12.52 1.58
N ASN A 18 6.05 13.61 2.34
CA ASN A 18 6.21 14.97 1.81
C ASN A 18 7.61 15.21 1.26
N ASP A 19 8.64 14.77 2.00
CA ASP A 19 10.04 14.90 1.58
C ASP A 19 10.35 14.00 0.38
N ILE A 20 9.78 12.78 0.35
CA ILE A 20 9.87 11.86 -0.78
C ILE A 20 9.24 12.48 -2.04
N GLN A 21 8.06 13.10 -1.92
CA GLN A 21 7.41 13.80 -3.04
C GLN A 21 8.21 15.01 -3.50
N GLN A 22 8.83 15.74 -2.58
CA GLN A 22 9.69 16.87 -2.91
C GLN A 22 10.94 16.40 -3.66
N MET A 23 11.61 15.34 -3.19
CA MET A 23 12.71 14.68 -3.90
C MET A 23 12.28 14.20 -5.30
N GLY A 24 11.05 13.70 -5.46
CA GLY A 24 10.48 13.35 -6.76
C GLY A 24 10.38 14.51 -7.75
N LYS A 25 10.17 15.73 -7.26
CA LYS A 25 10.10 16.96 -8.08
C LYS A 25 11.48 17.54 -8.37
N ASP A 26 12.33 17.58 -7.34
CA ASP A 26 13.66 18.21 -7.41
C ASP A 26 14.69 17.32 -8.11
N GLY A 27 14.41 16.01 -8.18
CA GLY A 27 15.31 15.00 -8.69
C GLY A 27 16.16 14.39 -7.58
N TYR A 28 16.54 13.13 -7.78
CA TYR A 28 17.43 12.43 -6.86
C TYR A 28 18.87 12.96 -6.99
N ASP A 29 19.51 13.22 -5.85
CA ASP A 29 20.91 13.66 -5.77
C ASP A 29 21.69 12.59 -5.01
N ALA A 30 22.59 11.90 -5.71
CA ALA A 30 23.39 10.81 -5.16
C ALA A 30 24.43 11.29 -4.13
N THR A 31 24.77 12.58 -4.11
CA THR A 31 25.70 13.17 -3.13
C THR A 31 25.01 13.58 -1.83
N ASN A 32 23.69 13.72 -1.86
CA ASN A 32 22.88 14.06 -0.71
C ASN A 32 22.51 12.81 0.10
N SER A 33 23.09 12.71 1.32
CA SER A 33 22.85 11.56 2.20
C SER A 33 21.40 11.39 2.63
N ASP A 34 20.61 12.47 2.67
CA ASP A 34 19.20 12.41 3.03
C ASP A 34 18.36 11.94 1.84
N HIS A 35 18.67 12.36 0.61
CA HIS A 35 18.06 11.79 -0.59
C HIS A 35 18.29 10.27 -0.65
N HIS A 36 19.49 9.80 -0.30
CA HIS A 36 19.77 8.36 -0.24
C HIS A 36 18.87 7.64 0.78
N LYS A 37 18.68 8.19 1.98
CA LYS A 37 17.77 7.59 2.99
C LYS A 37 16.31 7.59 2.51
N LEU A 38 15.85 8.68 1.91
CA LEU A 38 14.48 8.79 1.38
C LEU A 38 14.25 7.80 0.24
N MET A 39 15.21 7.66 -0.67
CA MET A 39 15.17 6.67 -1.76
C MET A 39 15.13 5.24 -1.22
N CYS A 40 15.98 4.90 -0.24
CA CYS A 40 15.93 3.59 0.41
C CYS A 40 14.56 3.33 1.05
N SER A 41 14.00 4.31 1.77
CA SER A 41 12.68 4.21 2.38
C SER A 41 11.60 3.99 1.32
N LEU A 42 11.63 4.74 0.21
CA LEU A 42 10.70 4.60 -0.90
C LEU A 42 10.77 3.20 -1.52
N LEU A 43 11.98 2.70 -1.80
CA LEU A 43 12.19 1.37 -2.38
C LEU A 43 11.73 0.25 -1.45
N MET A 44 12.06 0.32 -0.17
CA MET A 44 11.63 -0.66 0.84
C MET A 44 10.10 -0.75 0.90
N THR A 45 9.43 0.39 1.01
CA THR A 45 7.96 0.44 1.01
C THR A 45 7.37 -0.05 -0.30
N SER A 46 7.95 0.34 -1.45
CA SER A 46 7.50 -0.13 -2.77
C SER A 46 7.58 -1.64 -2.90
N CYS A 47 8.63 -2.26 -2.37
CA CYS A 47 8.76 -3.73 -2.33
C CYS A 47 7.67 -4.36 -1.47
N ASP A 48 7.45 -3.82 -0.27
CA ASP A 48 6.48 -4.33 0.71
C ASP A 48 5.05 -4.34 0.15
N ILE A 49 4.67 -3.28 -0.57
CA ILE A 49 3.32 -3.12 -1.14
C ILE A 49 3.23 -3.52 -2.62
N SER A 50 4.28 -4.12 -3.19
CA SER A 50 4.36 -4.48 -4.63
C SER A 50 3.31 -5.49 -5.09
N ASN A 51 2.65 -6.17 -4.16
CA ASN A 51 1.51 -7.06 -4.44
C ASN A 51 0.35 -6.32 -5.12
N THR A 52 0.18 -5.03 -4.83
CA THR A 52 -0.85 -4.19 -5.46
C THR A 52 -0.64 -3.92 -6.94
N CYS A 53 0.59 -4.14 -7.44
CA CYS A 53 0.98 -3.95 -8.84
C CYS A 53 1.07 -5.25 -9.64
N LYS A 54 0.70 -6.40 -9.06
CA LYS A 54 0.71 -7.69 -9.77
C LYS A 54 -0.50 -7.80 -10.69
N GLU A 55 -0.51 -8.84 -11.53
CA GLU A 55 -1.69 -9.23 -12.30
C GLU A 55 -2.91 -9.34 -11.39
N TRP A 56 -4.07 -8.90 -11.91
CA TRP A 56 -5.30 -8.73 -11.13
C TRP A 56 -5.65 -9.92 -10.23
N ASP A 57 -5.63 -11.13 -10.78
CA ASP A 57 -6.02 -12.33 -10.01
C ASP A 57 -5.06 -12.61 -8.86
N THR A 58 -3.76 -12.30 -9.05
CA THR A 58 -2.75 -12.42 -8.00
C THR A 58 -2.94 -11.33 -6.94
N ALA A 59 -3.08 -10.07 -7.36
CA ALA A 59 -3.29 -8.95 -6.45
C ALA A 59 -4.55 -9.13 -5.60
N LYS A 60 -5.65 -9.59 -6.23
CA LYS A 60 -6.91 -9.90 -5.57
C LYS A 60 -6.77 -11.05 -4.57
N SER A 61 -6.16 -12.16 -4.97
CA SER A 61 -5.97 -13.32 -4.07
C SER A 61 -5.12 -12.96 -2.85
N ILE A 62 -4.07 -12.15 -3.04
CA ILE A 62 -3.25 -11.67 -1.92
C ILE A 62 -4.06 -10.76 -0.99
N ALA A 63 -4.86 -9.84 -1.54
CA ALA A 63 -5.75 -9.00 -0.73
C ALA A 63 -6.72 -9.85 0.10
N GLU A 64 -7.34 -10.88 -0.48
CA GLU A 64 -8.22 -11.80 0.23
C GLU A 64 -7.48 -12.54 1.36
N MET A 65 -6.23 -12.97 1.16
CA MET A 65 -5.42 -13.59 2.21
C MET A 65 -5.11 -12.62 3.36
N ILE A 66 -4.77 -11.37 3.05
CA ILE A 66 -4.51 -10.32 4.07
C ILE A 66 -5.77 -10.08 4.91
N TYR A 67 -6.94 -9.98 4.28
CA TYR A 67 -8.18 -9.78 5.03
C TYR A 67 -8.58 -10.99 5.88
N ARG A 68 -8.30 -12.22 5.43
CA ARG A 68 -8.50 -13.41 6.27
C ARG A 68 -7.66 -13.33 7.56
N GLU A 69 -6.43 -12.85 7.47
CA GLU A 69 -5.58 -12.61 8.63
C GLU A 69 -6.14 -11.50 9.53
N PHE A 70 -6.52 -10.36 8.95
CA PHE A 70 -7.12 -9.24 9.70
C PHE A 70 -8.41 -9.62 10.42
N PHE A 71 -9.27 -10.41 9.79
CA PHE A 71 -10.51 -10.87 10.41
C PHE A 71 -10.23 -11.86 11.54
N THR A 72 -9.28 -12.77 11.35
CA THR A 72 -8.85 -13.69 12.41
C THR A 72 -8.33 -12.92 13.63
N GLN A 73 -7.55 -11.87 13.42
CA GLN A 73 -7.08 -11.00 14.50
C GLN A 73 -8.25 -10.22 15.14
N GLY A 74 -9.15 -9.65 14.34
CA GLY A 74 -10.30 -8.90 14.84
C GLY A 74 -11.24 -9.74 15.70
N ASP A 75 -11.44 -11.01 15.32
CA ASP A 75 -12.21 -11.98 16.11
C ASP A 75 -11.53 -12.31 17.44
N LEU A 76 -10.20 -12.43 17.46
CA LEU A 76 -9.43 -12.60 18.69
C LEU A 76 -9.54 -11.36 19.60
N GLU A 77 -9.47 -10.16 19.04
CA GLU A 77 -9.64 -8.90 19.80
C GLU A 77 -11.05 -8.80 20.41
N LYS A 78 -12.10 -9.16 19.65
CA LYS A 78 -13.48 -9.25 20.17
C LYS A 78 -13.58 -10.26 21.31
N ALA A 79 -12.98 -11.44 21.18
CA ALA A 79 -13.01 -12.48 22.20
C ALA A 79 -12.32 -12.06 23.51
N LEU A 80 -11.33 -11.16 23.42
CA LEU A 80 -10.64 -10.56 24.58
C LEU A 80 -11.37 -9.34 25.16
N GLY A 81 -12.55 -8.97 24.64
CA GLY A 81 -13.34 -7.82 25.10
C GLY A 81 -12.91 -6.48 24.50
N GLY A 82 -12.05 -6.48 23.47
CA GLY A 82 -11.68 -5.30 22.71
C GLY A 82 -12.66 -4.95 21.59
N THR A 83 -12.48 -3.77 21.00
CA THR A 83 -13.20 -3.35 19.78
C THR A 83 -12.19 -3.29 18.64
N PRO A 84 -12.24 -4.20 17.66
CA PRO A 84 -11.31 -4.19 16.54
C PRO A 84 -11.53 -2.97 15.65
N SER A 85 -10.49 -2.59 14.92
CA SER A 85 -10.60 -1.56 13.88
C SER A 85 -11.56 -2.00 12.76
N GLU A 86 -12.15 -1.05 12.03
CA GLU A 86 -13.14 -1.36 10.98
C GLU A 86 -12.58 -2.28 9.88
N MET A 87 -11.28 -2.16 9.55
CA MET A 87 -10.62 -3.02 8.57
C MET A 87 -10.43 -4.47 9.06
N MET A 88 -10.45 -4.70 10.37
CA MET A 88 -10.31 -6.01 11.02
C MET A 88 -11.66 -6.59 11.44
N ASP A 89 -12.73 -5.80 11.40
CA ASP A 89 -14.07 -6.25 11.75
C ASP A 89 -14.75 -6.91 10.55
N HIS A 90 -14.79 -8.24 10.53
CA HIS A 90 -15.42 -9.05 9.49
C HIS A 90 -16.86 -8.62 9.15
N ASP A 91 -17.60 -8.12 10.14
CA ASP A 91 -19.01 -7.75 9.96
C ASP A 91 -19.19 -6.38 9.28
N LYS A 92 -18.13 -5.56 9.26
CA LYS A 92 -18.16 -4.17 8.78
C LYS A 92 -17.29 -3.94 7.55
N ALA A 93 -16.17 -4.64 7.44
CA ALA A 93 -15.20 -4.42 6.38
C ALA A 93 -15.79 -4.70 4.99
N PHE A 94 -15.63 -3.75 4.07
CA PHE A 94 -15.89 -3.96 2.65
C PHE A 94 -14.59 -3.85 1.86
N ILE A 95 -14.01 -5.02 1.53
CA ILE A 95 -12.67 -5.17 0.94
C ILE A 95 -12.44 -4.23 -0.26
N PRO A 96 -13.36 -4.09 -1.25
CA PRO A 96 -13.13 -3.18 -2.37
C PRO A 96 -12.91 -1.73 -1.93
N THR A 97 -13.74 -1.20 -1.02
CA THR A 97 -13.59 0.18 -0.53
C THR A 97 -12.28 0.37 0.22
N GLN A 98 -11.91 -0.60 1.05
CA GLN A 98 -10.68 -0.53 1.83
C GLN A 98 -9.43 -0.63 0.94
N GLN A 99 -9.43 -1.50 -0.08
CA GLN A 99 -8.36 -1.61 -1.07
C GLN A 99 -8.22 -0.33 -1.91
N ILE A 100 -9.32 0.27 -2.35
CA ILE A 100 -9.30 1.57 -3.05
C ILE A 100 -8.70 2.64 -2.15
N GLY A 101 -9.13 2.73 -0.88
CA GLY A 101 -8.60 3.69 0.08
C GLY A 101 -7.09 3.53 0.33
N PHE A 102 -6.62 2.29 0.44
CA PHE A 102 -5.20 1.97 0.55
C PHE A 102 -4.42 2.37 -0.71
N MET A 103 -4.96 2.07 -1.89
CA MET A 103 -4.35 2.44 -3.16
C MET A 103 -4.28 3.96 -3.34
N ASP A 104 -5.33 4.71 -3.00
CA ASP A 104 -5.33 6.17 -3.10
C ASP A 104 -4.39 6.84 -2.09
N SER A 105 -4.37 6.35 -0.85
CA SER A 105 -3.70 7.05 0.25
C SER A 105 -2.23 6.66 0.40
N ILE A 106 -1.85 5.45 -0.02
CA ILE A 106 -0.52 4.89 0.23
C ILE A 106 0.15 4.45 -1.08
N ALA A 107 -0.41 3.44 -1.77
CA ALA A 107 0.28 2.81 -2.90
C ALA A 107 0.44 3.76 -4.09
N GLY A 108 -0.60 4.53 -4.42
CA GLY A 108 -0.62 5.48 -5.52
C GLY A 108 0.50 6.53 -5.40
N PRO A 109 0.58 7.28 -4.28
CA PRO A 109 1.68 8.20 -4.02
C PRO A 109 3.07 7.55 -4.13
N VAL A 110 3.25 6.35 -3.55
CA VAL A 110 4.53 5.61 -3.59
C VAL A 110 4.94 5.30 -5.03
N PHE A 111 4.10 4.61 -5.80
CA PHE A 111 4.45 4.19 -7.15
C PHE A 111 4.51 5.35 -8.14
N LYS A 112 3.76 6.43 -7.90
CA LYS A 112 3.86 7.65 -8.70
C LYS A 112 5.23 8.30 -8.57
N VAL A 113 5.71 8.51 -7.34
CA VAL A 113 7.04 9.09 -7.11
C VAL A 113 8.14 8.14 -7.59
N LEU A 114 7.96 6.83 -7.38
CA LEU A 114 8.90 5.82 -7.89
C LEU A 114 9.02 5.89 -9.42
N GLY A 115 7.92 6.02 -10.16
CA GLY A 115 7.93 6.16 -11.62
C GLY A 115 8.55 7.48 -12.10
N GLN A 116 8.42 8.57 -11.33
CA GLN A 116 9.07 9.85 -11.61
C GLN A 116 10.59 9.77 -11.49
N LEU A 117 11.08 9.09 -10.45
CA LEU A 117 12.52 8.95 -10.17
C LEU A 117 13.18 7.84 -11.00
N LEU A 118 12.44 6.76 -11.27
CA LEU A 118 12.88 5.58 -12.01
C LEU A 118 11.86 5.29 -13.12
N PRO A 119 12.07 5.82 -14.34
CA PRO A 119 11.11 5.65 -15.44
C PRO A 119 10.77 4.19 -15.77
N SER A 120 11.71 3.27 -15.55
CA SER A 120 11.48 1.82 -15.71
C SER A 120 10.42 1.25 -14.77
N ALA A 121 10.15 1.91 -13.63
CA ALA A 121 9.12 1.52 -12.67
C ALA A 121 7.71 2.04 -13.04
N SER A 122 7.57 2.84 -14.11
CA SER A 122 6.27 3.40 -14.52
C SER A 122 5.22 2.32 -14.81
N ALA A 123 5.66 1.15 -15.29
CA ALA A 123 4.77 0.01 -15.52
C ALA A 123 4.08 -0.48 -14.24
N ALA A 124 4.75 -0.40 -13.08
CA ALA A 124 4.15 -0.76 -11.79
C ALA A 124 3.04 0.22 -11.38
N TYR A 125 3.23 1.51 -11.66
CA TYR A 125 2.20 2.52 -11.44
C TYR A 125 0.99 2.31 -12.36
N THR A 126 1.21 2.00 -13.64
CA THR A 126 0.11 1.66 -14.56
C THR A 126 -0.66 0.43 -14.09
N ALA A 127 0.04 -0.66 -13.73
CA ALA A 127 -0.60 -1.87 -13.22
C ALA A 127 -1.41 -1.61 -11.94
N LEU A 128 -0.89 -0.77 -11.02
CA LEU A 128 -1.63 -0.34 -9.85
C LEU A 128 -2.94 0.38 -10.22
N THR A 129 -2.88 1.33 -11.16
CA THR A 129 -4.07 2.08 -11.58
C THR A 129 -5.10 1.19 -12.27
N ASP A 130 -4.66 0.19 -13.04
CA ASP A 130 -5.56 -0.78 -13.67
C ASP A 130 -6.26 -1.66 -12.61
N ASN A 131 -5.51 -2.12 -11.62
CA ASN A 131 -6.07 -2.87 -10.49
C ASN A 131 -7.06 -2.04 -9.67
N GLN A 132 -6.76 -0.75 -9.46
CA GLN A 132 -7.66 0.16 -8.78
C GLN A 132 -9.01 0.29 -9.51
N GLN A 133 -9.00 0.39 -10.84
CA GLN A 133 -10.23 0.42 -11.65
C GLN A 133 -11.05 -0.87 -11.52
N ARG A 134 -10.37 -2.02 -11.44
CA ARG A 134 -11.05 -3.31 -11.22
C ARG A 134 -11.67 -3.41 -9.83
N TRP A 135 -11.00 -2.90 -8.79
CA TRP A 135 -11.61 -2.77 -7.46
C TRP A 135 -12.82 -1.85 -7.47
N GLU A 136 -12.76 -0.73 -8.20
CA GLU A 136 -13.88 0.19 -8.37
C GLU A 136 -15.07 -0.49 -9.06
N GLN A 137 -14.81 -1.35 -10.05
CA GLN A 137 -15.85 -2.16 -10.67
C GLN A 137 -16.50 -3.12 -9.66
N LEU A 138 -15.71 -3.86 -8.87
CA LEU A 138 -16.25 -4.74 -7.83
C LEU A 138 -17.07 -3.96 -6.77
N ARG A 139 -16.61 -2.75 -6.40
CA ARG A 139 -17.33 -1.86 -5.49
C ARG A 139 -18.71 -1.52 -6.04
N LYS A 140 -18.82 -1.15 -7.32
CA LYS A 140 -20.09 -0.82 -8.00
C LYS A 140 -21.01 -2.02 -8.16
N GLU A 141 -20.46 -3.21 -8.41
CA GLU A 141 -21.22 -4.46 -8.52
C GLU A 141 -21.78 -4.95 -7.17
N GLY A 142 -21.37 -4.35 -6.04
CA GLY A 142 -21.78 -4.76 -4.71
C GLY A 142 -21.30 -6.17 -4.33
N ARG A 143 -20.35 -6.73 -5.08
CA ARG A 143 -19.81 -8.06 -4.82
C ARG A 143 -18.91 -8.00 -3.59
N ARG A 144 -19.39 -8.59 -2.49
CA ARG A 144 -18.54 -8.92 -1.34
C ARG A 144 -17.61 -10.05 -1.78
N THR A 145 -16.31 -9.75 -1.87
CA THR A 145 -15.26 -10.77 -1.93
C THR A 145 -15.21 -11.41 -0.54
N HIS A 146 -15.55 -12.69 -0.44
CA HIS A 146 -15.57 -13.49 0.79
C HIS A 146 -14.38 -14.46 0.81
#